data_AF-A0A6N7GKN7-F1
#
_entry.id   AF-A0A6N7GKN7-F1
#
_cell.length_a   1.000
_cell.length_b   1.000
_cell.length_c   1.000
_cell.angle_alpha   90.00
_cell.angle_beta   90.00
_cell.angle_gamma   90.00
#
_symmetry.space_group_name_H-M   'P 1'
#
loop_
_entity.id
_entity.type
_entity.pdbx_description
1 polymer ?
#
loop_
_entity_poly.entity_id
_entity_poly.type
_entity_poly.pdbx_seq_one_letter_code
_entity_poly.pdbx_strand_id
1 'polypeptide(L)'
;MSDEKTHAELLDVAEDLLSEDLADSLADDDGATPVPPAPGEPMVVRSLRLPVEVHQRINAVAARHGLAASTLMREWIETELAAMEDDQPISRSDAVRALTMLRPVRRAA
;
A
#
# COMPACT_ATOMS: atom_id res chain seq x y z
N MET A 1 40.60 -50.74 11.99
CA MET A 1 39.65 -51.36 11.04
C MET A 1 38.21 -50.85 11.19
N SER A 2 37.94 -49.80 11.98
CA SER A 2 36.57 -49.27 12.18
C SER A 2 36.28 -47.94 11.48
N ASP A 3 37.29 -47.22 10.98
CA ASP A 3 37.11 -45.93 10.29
C ASP A 3 36.67 -46.07 8.83
N GLU A 4 37.12 -47.10 8.11
CA GLU A 4 36.85 -47.27 6.68
C GLU A 4 35.37 -47.62 6.40
N LYS A 5 34.74 -48.36 7.33
CA LYS A 5 33.34 -48.77 7.21
C LYS A 5 32.37 -47.58 7.34
N THR A 6 32.71 -46.61 8.18
CA THR A 6 31.88 -45.41 8.42
C THR A 6 31.90 -44.46 7.22
N HIS A 7 33.03 -44.37 6.51
CA HIS A 7 33.14 -43.55 5.31
C HIS A 7 32.33 -44.13 4.15
N ALA A 8 32.34 -45.46 4.00
CA ALA A 8 31.56 -46.16 2.98
C ALA A 8 30.04 -46.01 3.21
N GLU A 9 29.57 -46.11 4.47
CA GLU A 9 28.15 -45.90 4.80
C GLU A 9 27.71 -44.45 4.55
N LEU A 10 28.58 -43.46 4.77
CA LEU A 10 28.26 -42.05 4.48
C LEU A 10 28.16 -41.75 2.98
N LEU A 11 28.96 -42.45 2.16
CA LEU A 11 28.90 -42.32 0.71
C LEU A 11 27.63 -42.96 0.14
N ASP A 12 27.23 -44.12 0.67
CA ASP A 12 26.00 -44.83 0.29
C ASP A 12 24.74 -43.99 0.58
N VAL A 13 24.69 -43.36 1.77
CA VAL A 13 23.60 -42.42 2.13
C VAL A 13 23.61 -41.16 1.26
N ALA A 14 24.78 -40.65 0.90
CA ALA A 14 24.87 -39.48 0.02
C ALA A 14 24.42 -39.82 -1.42
N GLU A 15 24.68 -41.03 -1.88
CA GLU A 15 24.26 -41.52 -3.19
C GLU A 15 22.74 -41.75 -3.26
N ASP A 16 22.15 -42.27 -2.18
CA ASP A 16 20.69 -42.40 -2.03
C ASP A 16 19.99 -41.03 -2.02
N LEU A 17 20.57 -40.02 -1.37
CA LEU A 17 20.09 -38.63 -1.38
C LEU A 17 20.27 -37.91 -2.73
N LEU A 18 21.14 -38.43 -3.60
CA LEU A 18 21.39 -37.90 -4.94
C LEU A 18 20.68 -38.73 -6.02
N SER A 19 19.86 -39.71 -5.62
CA SER A 19 19.10 -40.54 -6.55
C SER A 19 18.12 -39.70 -7.37
N GLU A 20 17.97 -40.09 -8.64
CA GLU A 20 17.11 -39.38 -9.60
C GLU A 20 15.63 -39.39 -9.17
N ASP A 21 15.20 -40.34 -8.34
CA ASP A 21 13.85 -40.49 -7.80
C ASP A 21 13.47 -39.36 -6.81
N LEU A 22 14.41 -38.92 -5.96
CA LEU A 22 14.18 -37.78 -5.07
C LEU A 22 14.14 -36.46 -5.87
N ALA A 23 14.99 -36.35 -6.90
CA ALA A 23 15.00 -35.20 -7.79
C ALA A 23 13.69 -35.10 -8.59
N ASP A 24 13.12 -36.22 -9.03
CA ASP A 24 11.81 -36.28 -9.71
C ASP A 24 10.68 -35.95 -8.73
N SER A 25 10.73 -36.47 -7.49
CA SER A 25 9.73 -36.16 -6.45
C SER A 25 9.72 -34.68 -6.02
N LEU A 26 10.83 -33.95 -6.15
CA LEU A 26 10.90 -32.50 -5.94
C LEU A 26 10.45 -31.70 -7.17
N ALA A 27 10.50 -32.30 -8.37
CA ALA A 27 10.06 -31.66 -9.61
C ALA A 27 8.53 -31.66 -9.74
N ASP A 28 7.85 -32.61 -9.08
CA ASP A 28 6.38 -32.72 -9.03
C ASP A 28 5.70 -31.77 -8.00
N ASP A 29 6.48 -30.95 -7.28
CA ASP A 29 5.90 -29.83 -6.51
C ASP A 29 5.47 -28.72 -7.49
N ASP A 30 4.26 -28.84 -8.04
CA ASP A 30 3.47 -27.70 -8.56
C ASP A 30 3.03 -26.76 -7.40
N GLY A 31 3.79 -26.79 -6.30
CA GLY A 31 3.71 -25.90 -5.18
C GLY A 31 4.01 -24.50 -5.68
N ALA A 32 2.95 -23.82 -6.10
CA ALA A 32 2.92 -22.38 -6.26
C ALA A 32 3.65 -21.77 -5.06
N THR A 33 4.90 -21.40 -5.27
CA THR A 33 5.75 -20.87 -4.21
C THR A 33 4.96 -19.71 -3.62
N PRO A 34 4.65 -19.69 -2.32
CA PRO A 34 3.81 -18.64 -1.76
C PRO A 34 4.46 -17.31 -2.10
N VAL A 35 3.85 -16.58 -3.05
CA VAL A 35 4.37 -15.29 -3.46
C VAL A 35 4.30 -14.43 -2.20
N PRO A 36 5.45 -13.93 -1.69
CA PRO A 36 5.41 -13.07 -0.52
C PRO A 36 4.47 -11.90 -0.85
N PRO A 37 3.65 -11.45 0.12
CA PRO A 37 2.76 -10.32 -0.12
C PRO A 37 3.60 -9.18 -0.69
N ALA A 38 3.10 -8.55 -1.75
CA ALA A 38 3.78 -7.42 -2.35
C ALA A 38 4.14 -6.42 -1.24
N PRO A 39 5.38 -5.89 -1.22
CA PRO A 39 5.73 -4.88 -0.24
C PRO A 39 4.72 -3.74 -0.35
N GLY A 40 4.21 -3.29 0.79
CA GLY A 40 3.28 -2.17 0.83
C GLY A 40 3.90 -0.92 0.19
N GLU A 41 3.05 0.03 -0.20
CA GLU A 41 3.51 1.29 -0.77
C GLU A 41 4.50 1.98 0.19
N PRO A 42 5.66 2.45 -0.31
CA PRO A 42 6.65 3.10 0.55
C PRO A 42 6.08 4.40 1.14
N MET A 43 6.05 4.49 2.46
CA MET A 43 5.51 5.63 3.20
C MET A 43 6.61 6.50 3.80
N VAL A 44 6.36 7.81 3.89
CA VAL A 44 7.26 8.78 4.54
C VAL A 44 6.58 9.43 5.74
N VAL A 45 7.26 9.45 6.89
CA VAL A 45 6.79 10.14 8.09
C VAL A 45 7.02 11.65 7.95
N ARG A 46 6.00 12.44 8.28
CA ARG A 46 6.07 13.92 8.28
C ARG A 46 5.52 14.45 9.60
N SER A 47 6.23 15.41 10.21
CA SER A 47 5.76 16.13 11.40
C SER A 47 5.04 17.40 10.99
N LEU A 48 3.81 17.59 11.48
CA LEU A 48 3.00 18.77 11.24
C LEU A 48 2.55 19.36 12.58
N ARG A 49 2.64 20.68 12.74
CA ARG A 49 2.03 21.38 13.88
C ARG A 49 0.58 21.70 13.54
N LEU A 50 -0.33 21.30 14.41
CA LEU A 50 -1.76 21.57 14.29
C LEU A 50 -2.25 22.35 15.51
N PRO A 51 -3.25 23.23 15.36
CA PRO A 51 -4.00 23.73 16.50
C PRO A 51 -4.58 22.55 17.31
N VAL A 52 -4.62 22.71 18.64
CA VAL A 52 -5.03 21.64 19.56
C VAL A 52 -6.46 21.19 19.27
N GLU A 53 -7.35 22.13 19.00
CA GLU A 53 -8.76 21.90 18.71
C GLU A 53 -8.94 21.11 17.41
N VAL A 54 -8.09 21.37 16.41
CA VAL A 54 -8.08 20.64 15.14
C VAL A 54 -7.64 19.19 15.36
N HIS A 55 -6.57 18.99 16.12
CA HIS A 55 -6.08 17.64 16.46
C HIS A 55 -7.16 16.83 17.21
N GLN A 56 -7.81 17.43 18.20
CA GLN A 56 -8.90 16.79 18.95
C GLN A 56 -10.07 16.42 18.03
N ARG A 57 -10.45 17.32 17.12
CA ARG A 57 -11.55 17.08 16.17
C ARG A 57 -11.23 15.93 15.22
N ILE A 58 -9.99 15.84 14.72
CA ILE A 58 -9.55 14.72 13.86
C ILE A 58 -9.69 13.40 14.63
N ASN A 59 -9.17 13.33 15.85
CA ASN A 59 -9.24 12.12 16.67
C ASN A 59 -10.69 11.71 16.96
N ALA A 60 -11.56 12.68 17.27
CA ALA A 60 -12.98 12.42 17.51
C ALA A 60 -13.68 11.87 16.26
N VAL A 61 -13.35 12.39 15.08
CA VAL A 61 -13.90 11.86 13.82
C VAL A 61 -13.37 10.44 13.59
N ALA A 62 -12.06 10.23 13.67
CA ALA A 62 -11.45 8.92 13.47
C ALA A 62 -12.05 7.85 14.40
N ALA A 63 -12.24 8.17 15.67
CA ALA A 63 -12.89 7.29 16.64
C ALA A 63 -14.33 6.92 16.25
N ARG A 64 -15.13 7.88 15.76
CA ARG A 64 -16.49 7.59 15.27
C ARG A 64 -16.51 6.65 14.06
N HIS A 65 -15.46 6.68 13.24
CA HIS A 65 -15.31 5.81 12.07
C HIS A 65 -14.58 4.50 12.39
N GLY A 66 -14.10 4.29 13.62
CA GLY A 66 -13.31 3.12 13.99
C GLY A 66 -11.93 3.05 13.31
N LEU A 67 -11.40 4.21 12.89
CA LEU A 67 -10.13 4.31 12.16
C LEU A 67 -9.04 4.93 13.03
N ALA A 68 -7.78 4.64 12.67
CA ALA A 68 -6.65 5.41 13.18
C ALA A 68 -6.68 6.84 12.60
N ALA A 69 -6.31 7.83 13.40
CA ALA A 69 -6.27 9.22 12.94
C ALA A 69 -5.33 9.42 11.73
N SER A 70 -4.22 8.69 11.66
CA SER A 70 -3.29 8.72 10.52
C SER A 70 -3.91 8.16 9.24
N THR A 71 -4.73 7.11 9.34
CA THR A 71 -5.48 6.54 8.20
C THR A 71 -6.48 7.56 7.67
N LEU A 72 -7.30 8.13 8.56
CA LEU A 72 -8.29 9.14 8.19
C LEU A 72 -7.63 10.37 7.55
N MET A 73 -6.53 10.87 8.14
CA MET A 73 -5.82 12.02 7.60
C MET A 73 -5.24 11.73 6.21
N ARG A 74 -4.68 10.52 6.01
CA ARG A 74 -4.17 10.11 4.70
C ARG A 74 -5.29 10.10 3.66
N GLU A 75 -6.40 9.43 3.95
CA GLU A 75 -7.54 9.33 3.04
C GLU A 75 -8.07 10.71 2.64
N TRP A 76 -8.19 11.64 3.60
CA TRP A 76 -8.62 13.00 3.32
C TRP A 76 -7.63 13.79 2.46
N ILE A 77 -6.32 13.63 2.71
CA ILE A 77 -5.29 14.27 1.90
C ILE A 77 -5.33 13.73 0.46
N GLU A 78 -5.39 12.40 0.29
CA GLU A 78 -5.46 11.76 -1.02
C GLU A 78 -6.73 12.15 -1.77
N THR A 79 -7.88 12.16 -1.08
CA THR A 79 -9.17 12.56 -1.67
C THR A 79 -9.14 14.01 -2.15
N GLU A 80 -8.61 14.92 -1.35
CA GLU A 80 -8.54 16.34 -1.73
C GLU A 80 -7.54 16.56 -2.86
N LEU A 81 -6.37 15.89 -2.82
CA LEU A 81 -5.39 15.97 -3.90
C LEU A 81 -5.96 15.44 -5.23
N ALA A 82 -6.65 14.30 -5.20
CA ALA A 82 -7.33 13.75 -6.38
C ALA A 82 -8.39 14.72 -6.93
N ALA A 83 -9.19 15.34 -6.05
CA ALA A 83 -10.17 16.34 -6.45
C ALA A 83 -9.53 17.58 -7.11
N MET A 84 -8.31 17.95 -6.71
CA MET A 84 -7.54 19.04 -7.33
C MET A 84 -6.86 18.64 -8.64
N GLU A 85 -6.59 17.35 -8.87
CA GLU A 85 -6.03 16.84 -10.13
C GLU A 85 -7.11 16.72 -11.21
N ASP A 86 -8.37 16.47 -10.80
CA ASP A 86 -9.57 16.45 -11.66
C ASP A 86 -10.08 17.85 -12.05
N ASP A 87 -9.26 18.90 -11.90
CA ASP A 87 -9.50 20.27 -12.36
C ASP A 87 -9.52 20.32 -13.90
N GLN A 88 -10.59 19.78 -14.49
CA GLN A 88 -10.84 19.79 -15.92
C GLN A 88 -10.81 21.24 -16.43
N PRO A 89 -10.06 21.54 -17.50
CA PRO A 89 -10.12 22.85 -18.11
C PRO A 89 -11.54 23.10 -18.63
N ILE A 90 -12.28 23.98 -17.96
CA ILE A 90 -13.55 24.46 -18.50
C ILE A 90 -13.25 25.32 -19.73
N SER A 91 -14.04 25.15 -20.79
CA SER A 91 -13.97 26.06 -21.93
C SER A 91 -14.27 27.49 -21.48
N ARG A 92 -13.57 28.47 -22.06
CA ARG A 92 -13.83 29.90 -21.84
C ARG A 92 -15.32 30.24 -22.05
N SER A 93 -15.98 29.58 -23.01
CA SER A 93 -17.43 29.78 -23.24
C SER A 93 -18.27 29.39 -22.02
N ASP A 94 -17.93 28.28 -21.38
CA ASP A 94 -18.66 27.76 -20.23
C ASP A 94 -18.38 28.58 -18.99
N ALA A 95 -17.13 29.03 -18.82
CA ALA A 95 -16.75 30.00 -17.78
C ALA A 95 -17.54 31.32 -17.92
N VAL A 96 -17.60 31.90 -19.13
CA VAL A 96 -18.37 33.13 -19.40
C VAL A 96 -19.86 32.92 -19.18
N ARG A 97 -20.40 31.79 -19.61
CA ARG A 97 -21.82 31.43 -19.39
C ARG A 97 -22.13 31.33 -17.90
N ALA A 98 -21.30 30.64 -17.13
CA ALA A 98 -21.47 30.49 -15.68
C ALA A 98 -21.39 31.84 -14.95
N LEU A 99 -20.41 32.69 -15.30
CA LEU A 99 -20.28 34.04 -14.74
C LEU A 99 -21.48 34.94 -15.05
N THR A 100 -22.09 34.77 -16.23
CA THR A 100 -23.29 35.52 -16.62
C THR A 100 -24.54 35.08 -15.85
N MET A 101 -24.58 33.83 -15.39
CA MET A 101 -25.68 33.30 -14.57
C MET A 101 -25.63 33.76 -13.12
N LEU A 102 -24.46 34.15 -12.61
CA LEU A 102 -24.32 34.69 -11.27
C LEU A 102 -24.80 36.15 -11.26
N ARG A 103 -25.82 36.46 -10.45
CA ARG A 103 -26.22 37.86 -10.23
C ARG A 103 -25.05 38.63 -9.61
N PRO A 104 -24.77 39.87 -10.03
CA PRO A 104 -23.73 40.69 -9.41
C PRO A 104 -24.04 40.85 -7.92
N VAL A 105 -23.10 40.43 -7.06
CA VAL A 105 -23.15 40.78 -5.64
C VAL A 105 -22.87 42.29 -5.57
N ARG A 106 -23.94 43.08 -5.43
CA ARG A 106 -23.80 44.51 -5.14
C ARG A 106 -23.09 44.63 -3.79
N ARG A 107 -21.86 45.14 -3.82
CA ARG A 107 -21.15 45.55 -2.60
C ARG A 107 -21.94 46.72 -2.03
N ALA A 108 -22.57 46.52 -0.87
CA ALA A 108 -23.06 47.64 -0.07
C ALA A 108 -21.82 48.41 0.45
N ALA A 109 -21.95 49.74 0.43
CA ALA A 109 -20.88 50.72 0.60
C ALA A 109 -20.00 50.51 1.84
#